data_AF-A0A820JLD8-F1
#
_entry.id   AF-A0A820JLD8-F1
#
_cell.length_a   1.000
_cell.length_b   1.000
_cell.length_c   1.000
_cell.angle_alpha   90.00
_cell.angle_beta   90.00
_cell.angle_gamma   90.00
#
_symmetry.space_group_name_H-M   'P 1'
#
loop_
_entity.id
_entity.type
_entity.pdbx_description
1 polymer ?
#
loop_
_entity_poly.entity_id
_entity_poly.type
_entity_poly.pdbx_seq_one_letter_code
_entity_poly.pdbx_strand_id
1 'polypeptide(L)'
;DAVGYANFYLNAEAFRCAGLSVQQQKNENLTNEQHHPNLEVLRNMANDLIEQYFLPTGAFKLPIDENLVQKTLNILRTASIDETLLDELQTKVFEILSSEKYYGQFKTTPQYLKVLSEI
;
A
#
# COMPACT_ATOMS: atom_id res chain seq x y z
N ASP A 1 -10.72 -11.55 -4.33
CA ASP A 1 -11.27 -11.50 -2.96
C ASP A 1 -11.15 -10.07 -2.45
N ALA A 2 -12.19 -9.51 -1.83
CA ALA A 2 -12.20 -8.13 -1.31
C ALA A 2 -11.21 -7.94 -0.15
N VAL A 3 -10.98 -9.00 0.65
CA VAL A 3 -10.10 -8.98 1.81
C VAL A 3 -8.66 -8.65 1.41
N GLY A 4 -8.17 -9.25 0.33
CA GLY A 4 -6.81 -8.97 -0.17
C GLY A 4 -6.61 -7.51 -0.58
N TYR A 5 -7.62 -6.91 -1.24
CA TYR A 5 -7.58 -5.49 -1.60
C TYR A 5 -7.61 -4.59 -0.37
N ALA A 6 -8.47 -4.86 0.61
CA ALA A 6 -8.53 -4.08 1.85
C ALA A 6 -7.21 -4.18 2.65
N ASN A 7 -6.62 -5.38 2.74
CA ASN A 7 -5.35 -5.60 3.41
C ASN A 7 -4.20 -4.86 2.73
N PHE A 8 -4.11 -4.92 1.40
CA PHE A 8 -3.12 -4.13 0.67
C PHE A 8 -3.30 -2.63 0.93
N TYR A 9 -4.54 -2.13 0.86
CA TYR A 9 -4.82 -0.71 1.10
C TYR A 9 -4.32 -0.25 2.48
N LEU A 10 -4.60 -1.02 3.53
CA LEU A 10 -4.15 -0.74 4.89
C LEU A 10 -2.63 -0.84 5.04
N ASN A 11 -2.00 -1.83 4.41
CA ASN A 11 -0.55 -1.99 4.45
C ASN A 11 0.17 -0.87 3.70
N ALA A 12 -0.40 -0.35 2.61
CA ALA A 12 0.11 0.82 1.91
C ALA A 12 0.04 2.08 2.79
N GLU A 13 -1.02 2.26 3.59
CA GLU A 13 -1.06 3.34 4.60
C GLU A 13 0.02 3.17 5.68
N ALA A 14 0.22 1.94 6.17
CA ALA A 14 1.26 1.66 7.15
C ALA A 14 2.67 1.98 6.59
N PHE A 15 2.91 1.63 5.32
CA PHE A 15 4.12 2.02 4.60
C PHE A 15 4.29 3.54 4.54
N ARG A 16 3.24 4.28 4.18
CA ARG A 16 3.29 5.75 4.12
C ARG A 16 3.63 6.36 5.47
N CYS A 17 2.99 5.89 6.55
CA CYS A 17 3.30 6.31 7.91
C CYS A 17 4.76 6.04 8.29
N ALA A 18 5.29 4.86 7.92
CA ALA A 18 6.70 4.54 8.11
C ALA A 18 7.60 5.52 7.34
N GLY A 19 7.31 5.75 6.05
CA GLY A 19 8.05 6.71 5.23
C GLY A 19 8.08 8.13 5.81
N LEU A 20 6.94 8.64 6.28
CA LEU A 20 6.84 9.95 6.95
C LEU A 20 7.72 10.02 8.21
N SER A 21 7.73 8.96 9.02
CA SER A 21 8.60 8.91 10.21
C SER A 21 10.09 8.92 9.85
N VAL A 22 10.48 8.25 8.76
CA VAL A 22 11.86 8.29 8.24
C VAL A 22 12.22 9.68 7.75
N GLN A 23 11.30 10.36 7.06
CA GLN A 23 11.52 11.75 6.64
C GLN A 23 11.68 12.71 7.82
N GLN A 24 10.83 12.58 8.85
CA GLN A 24 10.93 13.39 10.07
C GLN A 24 12.28 13.20 10.76
N GLN A 25 12.70 11.95 10.94
CA GLN A 25 14.01 11.64 11.50
C GLN A 25 15.16 12.18 10.65
N LYS A 26 15.04 12.16 9.32
CA LYS A 26 16.06 12.73 8.42
C LYS A 26 16.17 14.24 8.62
N ASN A 27 15.04 14.94 8.76
CA ASN A 27 15.02 16.39 9.00
C ASN A 27 15.59 16.76 10.38
N GLU A 28 15.38 15.91 11.40
CA GLU A 28 15.93 16.11 12.74
C GLU A 28 17.43 15.76 12.84
N ASN A 29 17.91 14.79 12.06
CA ASN A 29 19.30 14.29 12.08
C ASN A 29 20.24 14.91 11.03
N LEU A 30 19.88 16.04 10.42
CA LEU A 30 20.75 16.81 9.49
C LEU A 30 22.13 17.22 10.07
N THR A 31 22.43 16.86 11.32
CA THR A 31 23.73 17.07 11.98
C THR A 31 24.72 15.90 11.86
N ASN A 32 24.34 14.68 11.46
CA ASN A 32 25.30 13.57 11.33
C ASN A 32 25.01 12.69 10.10
N GLU A 33 25.93 12.73 9.13
CA GLU A 33 25.93 11.92 7.89
C GLU A 33 26.21 10.43 8.16
N GLN A 34 25.27 9.72 8.78
CA GLN A 34 25.33 8.26 8.85
C GLN A 34 24.18 7.63 8.07
N HIS A 35 24.57 6.71 7.18
CA HIS A 35 23.74 5.76 6.43
C HIS A 35 22.45 5.44 7.19
N HIS A 36 21.29 5.91 6.71
CA HIS A 36 20.02 5.76 7.43
C HIS A 36 19.53 4.30 7.34
N PRO A 37 19.65 3.47 8.39
CA PRO A 37 19.18 2.08 8.37
C PRO A 37 17.68 1.99 8.05
N ASN A 38 16.94 3.07 8.26
CA ASN A 38 15.50 3.12 8.05
C ASN A 38 15.10 3.20 6.57
N LEU A 39 15.97 3.63 5.65
CA LEU A 39 15.66 3.65 4.21
C LEU A 39 15.71 2.27 3.57
N GLU A 40 16.68 1.43 3.97
CA GLU A 40 16.72 0.03 3.53
C GLU A 40 15.55 -0.77 4.13
N VAL A 41 15.17 -0.49 5.38
CA VAL A 41 13.95 -1.06 5.98
C VAL A 41 12.69 -0.67 5.18
N LEU A 42 12.57 0.60 4.79
CA LEU A 42 11.45 1.08 3.98
C LEU A 42 11.44 0.41 2.59
N ARG A 43 12.60 0.25 1.96
CA ARG A 43 12.74 -0.46 0.69
C ARG A 43 12.32 -1.92 0.80
N ASN A 44 12.75 -2.62 1.85
CA ASN A 44 12.38 -4.01 2.08
C ASN A 44 10.87 -4.14 2.30
N MET A 45 10.28 -3.25 3.10
CA MET A 45 8.82 -3.22 3.29
C MET A 45 8.07 -3.04 1.96
N ALA A 46 8.51 -2.12 1.09
CA ALA A 46 7.89 -1.95 -0.22
C ALA A 46 8.06 -3.19 -1.13
N ASN A 47 9.25 -3.82 -1.14
CA ASN A 47 9.49 -5.07 -1.85
C ASN A 47 8.52 -6.17 -1.39
N ASP A 48 8.43 -6.39 -0.08
CA ASP A 48 7.60 -7.43 0.52
C ASP A 48 6.12 -7.23 0.13
N LEU A 49 5.64 -5.97 0.16
CA LEU A 49 4.27 -5.65 -0.24
C LEU A 49 4.03 -5.91 -1.74
N ILE A 50 4.97 -5.52 -2.61
CA ILE A 50 4.81 -5.76 -4.05
C ILE A 50 4.87 -7.26 -4.35
N GLU A 51 5.76 -7.99 -3.70
CA GLU A 51 5.88 -9.44 -3.85
C GLU A 51 4.61 -10.16 -3.39
N GLN A 52 4.13 -9.86 -2.19
CA GLN A 52 2.98 -10.52 -1.58
C GLN A 52 1.68 -10.32 -2.37
N TYR A 53 1.49 -9.12 -2.95
CA TYR A 53 0.21 -8.72 -3.54
C TYR A 53 0.22 -8.62 -5.07
N PHE A 54 1.36 -8.49 -5.75
CA PHE A 54 1.36 -8.25 -7.21
C PHE A 54 2.22 -9.21 -8.01
N LEU A 55 3.19 -9.88 -7.39
CA LEU A 55 4.03 -10.85 -8.08
C LEU A 55 3.40 -12.26 -8.12
N PRO A 56 3.82 -13.11 -9.09
CA PRO A 56 3.34 -14.48 -9.18
C PRO A 56 3.66 -15.35 -7.96
N THR A 57 4.66 -14.98 -7.18
CA THR A 57 5.07 -15.67 -5.94
C THR A 57 4.18 -15.32 -4.74
N GLY A 58 3.36 -14.29 -4.85
CA GLY A 58 2.54 -13.77 -3.75
C GLY A 58 1.31 -14.62 -3.42
N ALA A 59 1.09 -14.86 -2.12
CA ALA A 59 -0.07 -15.61 -1.62
C ALA A 59 -1.42 -14.89 -1.85
N PHE A 60 -1.40 -13.57 -2.05
CA PHE A 60 -2.59 -12.73 -2.15
C PHE A 60 -2.64 -11.94 -3.46
N LYS A 61 -2.12 -12.52 -4.56
CA LYS A 61 -2.01 -11.83 -5.85
C LYS A 61 -3.32 -11.14 -6.26
N LEU A 62 -3.26 -9.82 -6.36
CA LEU A 62 -4.33 -8.94 -6.78
C LEU A 62 -4.21 -8.69 -8.29
N PRO A 63 -5.29 -8.86 -9.07
CA PRO A 63 -5.29 -8.49 -10.48
C PRO A 63 -5.35 -6.97 -10.62
N ILE A 64 -4.20 -6.36 -10.93
CA ILE A 64 -3.99 -4.95 -11.26
C ILE A 64 -3.16 -4.87 -12.55
N ASP A 65 -3.20 -3.72 -13.24
CA ASP A 65 -2.37 -3.44 -14.42
C ASP A 65 -0.88 -3.72 -14.15
N GLU A 66 -0.32 -4.66 -14.92
CA GLU A 66 1.07 -5.04 -14.82
C GLU A 66 2.02 -3.88 -15.13
N ASN A 67 1.63 -2.94 -16.00
CA ASN A 67 2.45 -1.77 -16.31
C ASN A 67 2.64 -0.89 -15.08
N LEU A 68 1.59 -0.75 -14.25
CA LEU A 68 1.64 0.01 -13.02
C LEU A 68 2.58 -0.64 -12.01
N VAL A 69 2.49 -1.97 -11.85
CA VAL A 69 3.37 -2.74 -10.97
C VAL A 69 4.83 -2.63 -11.42
N GLN A 70 5.10 -2.75 -12.73
CA GLN A 70 6.45 -2.61 -13.28
C GLN A 70 7.02 -1.20 -13.10
N LYS A 71 6.19 -0.15 -13.25
CA LYS A 71 6.59 1.23 -12.96
C LYS A 71 7.05 1.37 -11.51
N THR A 72 6.28 0.87 -10.54
CA THR A 72 6.65 0.92 -9.12
C THR A 72 7.94 0.14 -8.84
N LEU A 73 8.10 -1.06 -9.41
CA LEU A 73 9.33 -1.85 -9.28
C LEU A 73 10.56 -1.15 -9.86
N ASN A 74 10.39 -0.42 -10.96
CA ASN A 74 11.49 0.34 -11.55
C ASN A 74 11.90 1.49 -10.62
N ILE A 75 10.94 2.25 -10.08
CA ILE A 75 11.22 3.31 -9.10
C ILE A 75 11.97 2.74 -7.89
N LEU A 76 11.52 1.59 -7.37
CA LEU A 76 12.15 0.91 -6.24
C LEU A 76 13.64 0.58 -6.48
N ARG A 77 14.01 0.28 -7.73
CA ARG A 77 15.38 -0.08 -8.15
C ARG A 77 16.25 1.13 -8.46
N THR A 78 15.68 2.21 -9.01
CA THR A 78 16.46 3.28 -9.64
C THR A 78 16.36 4.63 -8.94
N ALA A 79 15.39 4.83 -8.03
CA ALA A 79 15.12 6.12 -7.41
C ALA A 79 15.24 6.07 -5.88
N SER A 80 15.28 7.26 -5.27
CA SER A 80 15.06 7.41 -3.84
C SER A 80 13.61 7.03 -3.54
N ILE A 81 13.42 6.18 -2.54
CA ILE A 81 12.08 5.78 -2.09
C ILE A 81 11.58 6.84 -1.12
N ASP A 82 10.30 7.17 -1.26
CA ASP A 82 9.56 8.03 -0.35
C ASP A 82 8.24 7.36 0.04
N GLU A 83 7.51 8.01 0.94
CA GLU A 83 6.22 7.60 1.48
C GLU A 83 5.11 7.50 0.41
N THR A 84 5.28 8.12 -0.75
CA THR A 84 4.29 8.17 -1.83
C THR A 84 4.45 7.04 -2.86
N LEU A 85 5.48 6.21 -2.72
CA LEU A 85 5.82 5.14 -3.68
C LEU A 85 4.63 4.25 -4.07
N LEU A 86 3.74 3.95 -3.12
CA LEU A 86 2.62 3.02 -3.30
C LEU A 86 1.31 3.73 -3.66
N ASP A 87 1.27 5.06 -3.77
CA ASP A 87 0.03 5.84 -3.90
C ASP A 87 -0.78 5.48 -5.14
N GLU A 88 -0.12 5.31 -6.30
CA GLU A 88 -0.82 4.94 -7.53
C GLU A 88 -1.43 3.53 -7.44
N LEU A 89 -0.70 2.57 -6.86
CA LEU A 89 -1.20 1.20 -6.63
C LEU A 89 -2.36 1.22 -5.64
N GLN A 90 -2.23 1.97 -4.55
CA GLN A 90 -3.25 2.10 -3.52
C GLN A 90 -4.52 2.77 -4.06
N THR A 91 -4.38 3.83 -4.86
CA THR A 91 -5.48 4.47 -5.56
C THR A 91 -6.22 3.46 -6.44
N LYS A 92 -5.47 2.64 -7.18
CA LYS A 92 -6.09 1.63 -8.04
C LYS A 92 -6.85 0.57 -7.25
N VAL A 93 -6.30 0.13 -6.12
CA VAL A 93 -6.97 -0.78 -5.19
C VAL A 93 -8.24 -0.15 -4.61
N PHE A 94 -8.19 1.13 -4.26
CA PHE A 94 -9.34 1.86 -3.74
C PHE A 94 -10.48 1.98 -4.76
N GLU A 95 -10.17 2.29 -6.02
CA GLU A 95 -11.16 2.31 -7.10
C GLU A 95 -11.86 0.96 -7.23
N ILE A 96 -11.11 -0.14 -7.13
CA ILE A 96 -11.65 -1.49 -7.20
C ILE A 96 -12.56 -1.74 -5.99
N LEU A 97 -12.10 -1.48 -4.76
CA LEU A 97 -12.88 -1.66 -3.53
C LEU A 97 -14.19 -0.85 -3.55
N SER A 98 -14.11 0.39 -4.03
CA SER A 98 -15.24 1.32 -4.12
C SER A 98 -16.25 0.95 -5.22
N SER A 99 -15.91 -0.01 -6.09
CA SER A 99 -16.81 -0.45 -7.16
C SER A 99 -18.08 -1.11 -6.62
N GLU A 100 -19.12 -1.13 -7.47
CA GLU A 100 -20.38 -1.82 -7.18
C GLU A 100 -20.18 -3.29 -6.81
N LYS A 101 -19.16 -3.93 -7.38
CA LYS A 101 -18.85 -5.33 -7.11
C LYS A 101 -18.52 -5.58 -5.64
N TYR A 102 -17.81 -4.68 -4.98
CA TYR A 102 -17.36 -4.90 -3.59
C TYR A 102 -18.13 -4.02 -2.62
N TYR A 103 -17.94 -2.70 -2.67
CA TYR A 103 -18.65 -1.79 -1.77
C TYR A 103 -20.16 -1.75 -2.02
N GLY A 104 -20.59 -1.79 -3.28
CA GLY A 104 -22.01 -1.89 -3.63
C GLY A 104 -22.68 -3.11 -2.99
N GLN A 105 -22.09 -4.30 -3.17
CA GLN A 105 -22.57 -5.53 -2.54
C GLN A 105 -22.51 -5.48 -1.01
N PHE A 106 -21.43 -4.94 -0.43
CA PHE A 106 -21.27 -4.80 1.01
C PHE A 106 -22.43 -4.00 1.64
N LYS A 107 -22.87 -2.90 1.00
CA LYS A 107 -24.01 -2.10 1.48
C LYS A 107 -25.33 -2.87 1.55
N THR A 108 -25.46 -3.97 0.83
CA THR A 108 -26.67 -4.83 0.85
C THR A 108 -26.59 -5.95 1.87
N THR A 109 -25.45 -6.13 2.53
CA THR A 109 -25.28 -7.22 3.50
C THR A 109 -26.11 -6.99 4.77
N PRO A 110 -26.65 -8.05 5.38
CA PRO A 110 -27.39 -7.92 6.65
C PRO A 110 -26.57 -7.25 7.76
N GLN A 111 -25.26 -7.50 7.80
CA GLN A 111 -24.35 -6.90 8.78
C GLN A 111 -24.28 -5.38 8.61
N TYR A 112 -24.14 -4.90 7.37
CA TYR A 112 -24.13 -3.47 7.09
C TYR A 112 -25.47 -2.82 7.46
N LEU A 113 -26.59 -3.42 7.05
CA LEU A 113 -27.93 -2.91 7.36
C LEU A 113 -28.21 -2.89 8.87
N LYS A 114 -27.73 -3.91 9.59
CA LYS A 114 -27.83 -3.97 11.05
C LYS A 114 -27.07 -2.80 11.69
N VAL A 115 -25.81 -2.60 11.34
CA VAL A 115 -25.02 -1.47 11.85
C VAL A 115 -25.69 -0.14 11.50
N LEU A 116 -26.21 -0.01 10.27
CA LEU A 116 -26.93 1.19 9.85
C LEU A 116 -28.20 1.46 10.70
N SER A 117 -28.90 0.41 11.14
CA SER A 117 -30.07 0.56 12.01
C SER A 117 -29.74 0.89 13.47
N GLU A 118 -28.48 0.71 13.87
CA GLU A 118 -27.98 0.99 15.22
C GLU A 118 -27.40 2.42 15.34
N ILE A 119 -27.28 3.15 14.22
CA ILE A 119 -26.84 4.56 14.14
C ILE A 119 -28.05 5.49 14.21
#